data_AF-A0A0Q4DG03-F1
#
_entry.id   AF-A0A0Q4DG03-F1
#
_cell.length_a   1.000
_cell.length_b   1.000
_cell.length_c   1.000
_cell.angle_alpha   90.00
_cell.angle_beta   90.00
_cell.angle_gamma   90.00
#
_symmetry.space_group_name_H-M   'P 1'
#
loop_
_entity.id
_entity.type
_entity.pdbx_description
1 polymer ?
#
loop_
_entity_poly.entity_id
_entity_poly.type
_entity_poly.pdbx_seq_one_letter_code
_entity_poly.pdbx_strand_id
1 'polypeptide(L)'
;MKRLATTVSVSALAVGLIASGVAVGASPAAAAGCTTTPTTWVDLQDAFANAPLAGAVICLGADITSPASPTVNLSLNQPVGSNVIFDLNGHSLTSVLNPGGPSSPDAGIDVSAGKTLTIEATGGGALTISGGALSAAIGAHNGDDLGTIIINGGTINVSTVWDGAGIGGANLSNAGGGSITINGGDITATAYDCGPGIGAGEYNTVAADITITGGTVTAHGSCGSPGIGGAAGASGGNITITGGVITATATQGAGIGGVLDSPGANITMSGGELTASTAASGGFNGAALGSGYTPGNGPLRAPGSLTLIGAGVPTATSGTSPRASSPTATVLPGPPGVVFTQTTQDGTAMQPAMTHIVFARLVPPQITTPALAGGTVNQPYAQTVQATGTGPLAFAVAGGTLPPGLTLDPVSGVISGQPTQSGTFTVIVEATGPGGTDSRPYTIAIPAAPAPTSSPSPTSSTTPPSSATPASAPARAASTGPKRLAVTGVDSTPVIVAGIVGAVLLLAGAVALVARRRRRS
;
A
#
# COMPACT_ATOMS: atom_id res chain seq x y z
N MET A 1 -0.78 0.46 -73.33
CA MET A 1 -0.10 0.45 -72.02
C MET A 1 -1.16 0.73 -70.95
N LYS A 2 -1.58 -0.31 -70.23
CA LYS A 2 -2.62 -0.28 -69.19
C LYS A 2 -2.05 0.33 -67.91
N ARG A 3 -2.70 1.35 -67.33
CA ARG A 3 -2.45 1.76 -65.94
C ARG A 3 -3.61 1.26 -65.07
N LEU A 4 -3.27 0.40 -64.12
CA LEU A 4 -4.13 -0.13 -63.08
C LEU A 4 -4.61 0.99 -62.15
N ALA A 5 -5.91 1.05 -61.90
CA ALA A 5 -6.49 1.75 -60.76
C ALA A 5 -6.67 0.72 -59.64
N THR A 6 -5.93 0.87 -58.53
CA THR A 6 -6.10 0.07 -57.32
C THR A 6 -7.00 0.85 -56.37
N THR A 7 -8.24 0.40 -56.24
CA THR A 7 -9.21 0.85 -55.25
C THR A 7 -8.84 0.26 -53.89
N VAL A 8 -8.50 1.08 -52.91
CA VAL A 8 -8.40 0.67 -51.50
C VAL A 8 -9.71 1.06 -50.81
N SER A 9 -10.45 0.04 -50.37
CA SER A 9 -11.68 0.17 -49.60
C SER A 9 -11.37 0.58 -48.16
N VAL A 10 -11.88 1.74 -47.74
CA VAL A 10 -11.85 2.15 -46.33
C VAL A 10 -13.11 1.61 -45.66
N SER A 11 -12.98 0.52 -44.92
CA SER A 11 -14.03 0.01 -44.03
C SER A 11 -13.98 0.80 -42.72
N ALA A 12 -15.03 1.59 -42.47
CA ALA A 12 -15.23 2.31 -41.22
C ALA A 12 -15.43 1.33 -40.06
N LEU A 13 -14.53 1.35 -39.07
CA LEU A 13 -14.73 0.70 -37.77
C LEU A 13 -15.18 1.78 -36.78
N ALA A 14 -16.45 1.75 -36.41
CA ALA A 14 -17.01 2.61 -35.38
C ALA A 14 -16.42 2.23 -34.02
N VAL A 15 -15.56 3.10 -33.48
CA VAL A 15 -15.10 3.00 -32.09
C VAL A 15 -16.18 3.63 -31.22
N GLY A 16 -16.91 2.78 -30.49
CA GLY A 16 -17.84 3.19 -29.46
C GLY A 16 -17.08 3.88 -28.33
N LEU A 17 -17.39 5.15 -28.09
CA LEU A 17 -16.90 5.96 -26.99
C LEU A 17 -17.52 5.43 -25.69
N ILE A 18 -16.83 4.52 -25.00
CA ILE A 18 -17.16 4.17 -23.61
C ILE A 18 -16.56 5.27 -22.76
N ALA A 19 -17.43 6.16 -22.26
CA ALA A 19 -17.09 7.13 -21.24
C ALA A 19 -16.69 6.37 -19.96
N SER A 20 -15.39 6.18 -19.77
CA SER A 20 -14.84 5.75 -18.49
C SER A 20 -15.03 6.89 -17.50
N GLY A 21 -16.02 6.74 -16.61
CA GLY A 21 -16.18 7.59 -15.45
C GLY A 21 -14.88 7.58 -14.64
N VAL A 22 -14.16 8.69 -14.69
CA VAL A 22 -13.08 8.98 -13.75
C VAL A 22 -13.72 8.96 -12.38
N ALA A 23 -13.39 7.94 -11.59
CA ALA A 23 -13.70 7.93 -10.18
C ALA A 23 -13.05 9.16 -9.56
N VAL A 24 -13.87 10.10 -9.12
CA VAL A 24 -13.47 11.23 -8.28
C VAL A 24 -12.86 10.60 -7.03
N GLY A 25 -11.52 10.60 -6.99
CA GLY A 25 -10.77 10.29 -5.79
C GLY A 25 -11.22 11.21 -4.68
N ALA A 26 -11.19 10.70 -3.45
CA ALA A 26 -11.60 11.38 -2.23
C ALA A 26 -11.30 12.89 -2.27
N SER A 27 -12.29 13.71 -1.93
CA SER A 27 -12.14 15.15 -1.83
C SER A 27 -10.86 15.49 -1.05
N PRO A 28 -9.89 16.19 -1.67
CA PRO A 28 -8.80 16.76 -0.90
C PRO A 28 -9.38 17.77 0.08
N ALA A 29 -8.72 17.90 1.22
CA ALA A 29 -9.05 18.89 2.25
C ALA A 29 -9.35 20.24 1.60
N ALA A 30 -10.42 20.89 2.05
CA ALA A 30 -10.83 22.21 1.57
C ALA A 30 -9.61 23.14 1.44
N ALA A 31 -9.39 23.66 0.23
CA ALA A 31 -8.29 24.57 -0.09
C ALA A 31 -8.22 25.68 0.98
N ALA A 32 -7.09 25.75 1.67
CA ALA A 32 -6.77 26.88 2.52
C ALA A 32 -6.74 28.15 1.64
N GLY A 33 -7.37 29.24 2.07
CA GLY A 33 -7.43 30.47 1.29
C GLY A 33 -6.04 30.98 0.92
N CYS A 34 -5.86 31.39 -0.34
CA CYS A 34 -4.61 31.93 -0.85
C CYS A 34 -4.12 33.11 -0.01
N THR A 35 -2.87 33.03 0.47
CA THR A 35 -2.22 34.12 1.21
C THR A 35 -1.65 35.16 0.24
N THR A 36 -1.07 34.71 -0.86
CA THR A 36 -0.57 35.56 -1.95
C THR A 36 -0.97 34.99 -3.30
N THR A 37 -1.13 35.88 -4.29
CA THR A 37 -1.53 35.52 -5.66
C THR A 37 -0.59 36.16 -6.70
N PRO A 38 0.67 35.71 -6.80
CA PRO A 38 1.61 36.26 -7.76
C PRO A 38 1.11 36.10 -9.21
N THR A 39 1.28 37.14 -10.01
CA THR A 39 0.95 37.15 -11.45
C THR A 39 2.17 37.35 -12.34
N THR A 40 3.31 37.74 -11.75
CA THR A 40 4.58 37.90 -12.44
C THR A 40 5.68 37.10 -11.74
N TRP A 41 6.79 36.85 -12.46
CA TRP A 41 7.94 36.13 -11.90
C TRP A 41 8.56 36.86 -10.70
N VAL A 42 8.57 38.19 -10.68
CA VAL A 42 9.10 38.98 -9.56
C VAL A 42 8.21 38.80 -8.32
N ASP A 43 6.89 38.92 -8.49
CA ASP A 43 5.94 38.70 -7.39
C ASP A 43 6.06 37.29 -6.81
N LEU A 44 6.31 36.29 -7.68
CA LEU A 44 6.47 34.91 -7.27
C LEU A 44 7.74 34.71 -6.44
N GLN A 45 8.88 35.28 -6.87
CA GLN A 45 10.12 35.24 -6.07
C GLN A 45 9.93 35.92 -4.72
N ASP A 46 9.28 37.10 -4.71
CA ASP A 46 9.00 37.83 -3.47
C ASP A 46 8.08 37.03 -2.54
N ALA A 47 7.08 36.34 -3.10
CA ALA A 47 6.20 35.47 -2.34
C ALA A 47 6.94 34.29 -1.71
N PHE A 48 7.86 33.64 -2.43
CA PHE A 48 8.69 32.55 -1.88
C PHE A 48 9.70 33.06 -0.84
N ALA A 49 10.33 34.20 -1.10
CA ALA A 49 11.33 34.80 -0.22
C ALA A 49 10.74 35.36 1.09
N ASN A 50 9.48 35.80 1.08
CA ASN A 50 8.82 36.46 2.21
C ASN A 50 7.57 35.72 2.74
N ALA A 51 7.36 34.47 2.34
CA ALA A 51 6.24 33.63 2.80
C ALA A 51 6.16 33.57 4.34
N PRO A 52 5.02 33.86 4.98
CA PRO A 52 4.91 33.78 6.44
C PRO A 52 5.23 32.37 6.99
N LEU A 53 5.87 32.33 8.16
CA LEU A 53 6.47 31.14 8.80
C LEU A 53 5.53 29.95 9.03
N ALA A 54 4.22 30.18 9.07
CA ALA A 54 3.22 29.14 9.33
C ALA A 54 2.11 29.18 8.26
N GLY A 55 2.15 28.21 7.33
CA GLY A 55 1.02 27.91 6.44
C GLY A 55 0.78 28.93 5.33
N ALA A 56 1.83 29.58 4.81
CA ALA A 56 1.70 30.44 3.64
C ALA A 56 1.20 29.63 2.45
N VAL A 57 0.08 30.06 1.85
CA VAL A 57 -0.45 29.49 0.61
C VAL A 57 -0.18 30.46 -0.52
N ILE A 58 0.77 30.12 -1.40
CA ILE A 58 1.09 30.87 -2.61
C ILE A 58 0.29 30.25 -3.74
N CYS A 59 -0.76 30.93 -4.21
CA CYS A 59 -1.56 30.46 -5.33
C CYS A 59 -1.14 31.19 -6.61
N LEU A 60 -0.83 30.50 -7.69
CA LEU A 60 -0.60 31.21 -8.96
C LEU A 60 -1.86 31.98 -9.38
N GLY A 61 -1.67 33.24 -9.78
CA GLY A 61 -2.74 34.08 -10.33
C GLY A 61 -2.72 34.19 -11.86
N ALA A 62 -1.67 33.67 -12.50
CA ALA A 62 -1.49 33.65 -13.95
C ALA A 62 -0.46 32.57 -14.33
N ASP A 63 -0.38 32.27 -15.64
CA ASP A 63 0.74 31.51 -16.16
C ASP A 63 2.02 32.36 -16.11
N ILE A 64 3.06 31.83 -15.48
CA ILE A 64 4.32 32.54 -15.24
C ILE A 64 5.45 31.79 -15.93
N THR A 65 6.28 32.53 -16.67
CA THR A 65 7.54 32.01 -17.23
C THR A 65 8.71 32.79 -16.65
N SER A 66 9.74 32.07 -16.18
CA SER A 66 10.94 32.70 -15.66
C SER A 66 11.73 33.40 -16.78
N PRO A 67 12.40 34.54 -16.49
CA PRO A 67 13.35 35.12 -17.42
C PRO A 67 14.56 34.19 -17.59
N ALA A 68 15.08 34.07 -18.81
CA ALA A 68 16.26 33.25 -19.12
C ALA A 68 17.52 33.84 -18.45
N SER A 69 17.89 33.33 -17.29
CA SER A 69 19.04 33.80 -16.50
C SER A 69 19.62 32.68 -15.63
N PRO A 70 20.94 32.63 -15.41
CA PRO A 70 21.60 31.58 -14.63
C PRO A 70 21.37 31.66 -13.11
N THR A 71 20.79 32.74 -12.58
CA THR A 71 20.63 32.97 -11.13
C THR A 71 19.16 33.07 -10.72
N VAL A 72 18.26 32.49 -11.51
CA VAL A 72 16.82 32.66 -11.33
C VAL A 72 16.26 31.38 -10.73
N ASN A 73 16.21 31.37 -9.40
CA ASN A 73 15.70 30.29 -8.57
C ASN A 73 14.58 30.77 -7.64
N LEU A 74 13.72 29.83 -7.25
CA LEU A 74 12.74 30.06 -6.19
C LEU A 74 13.32 29.52 -4.89
N SER A 75 13.86 30.40 -4.07
CA SER A 75 14.39 30.02 -2.75
C SER A 75 13.37 30.29 -1.65
N LEU A 76 13.11 29.26 -0.86
CA LEU A 76 12.41 29.41 0.42
C LEU A 76 13.40 29.99 1.44
N ASN A 77 13.42 31.31 1.62
CA ASN A 77 14.32 31.99 2.56
C ASN A 77 13.84 31.96 4.03
N GLN A 78 12.85 31.12 4.32
CA GLN A 78 12.25 31.06 5.66
C GLN A 78 13.13 30.26 6.63
N PRO A 79 13.13 30.61 7.94
CA PRO A 79 13.84 29.84 8.96
C PRO A 79 13.33 28.39 9.08
N VAL A 80 14.17 27.54 9.68
CA VAL A 80 13.93 26.12 9.94
C VAL A 80 12.57 25.90 10.62
N GLY A 81 11.75 25.01 10.07
CA GLY A 81 10.40 24.68 10.53
C GLY A 81 9.26 25.29 9.70
N SER A 82 9.57 26.05 8.65
CA SER A 82 8.57 26.72 7.82
C SER A 82 7.92 25.77 6.80
N ASN A 83 6.59 25.91 6.63
CA ASN A 83 5.80 25.15 5.66
C ASN A 83 5.15 26.10 4.66
N VAL A 84 5.54 25.96 3.39
CA VAL A 84 4.97 26.72 2.27
C VAL A 84 4.15 25.76 1.40
N ILE A 85 2.90 26.15 1.18
CA ILE A 85 2.01 25.52 0.22
C ILE A 85 2.08 26.34 -1.06
N PHE A 86 2.53 25.72 -2.15
CA PHE A 86 2.53 26.28 -3.47
C PHE A 86 1.41 25.62 -4.29
N ASP A 87 0.33 26.37 -4.52
CA ASP A 87 -0.81 25.91 -5.30
C ASP A 87 -0.71 26.43 -6.74
N LEU A 88 -0.68 25.51 -7.69
CA LEU A 88 -0.70 25.85 -9.12
C LEU A 88 -2.01 26.53 -9.54
N ASN A 89 -3.10 26.31 -8.80
CA ASN A 89 -4.36 27.04 -8.97
C ASN A 89 -4.89 27.10 -10.43
N GLY A 90 -4.71 26.03 -11.20
CA GLY A 90 -5.10 25.96 -12.61
C GLY A 90 -4.13 26.61 -13.61
N HIS A 91 -2.99 27.13 -13.14
CA HIS A 91 -2.00 27.85 -13.94
C HIS A 91 -0.70 27.06 -14.14
N SER A 92 0.13 27.56 -15.06
CA SER A 92 1.41 26.96 -15.41
C SER A 92 2.58 27.83 -14.96
N LEU A 93 3.53 27.23 -14.25
CA LEU A 93 4.85 27.80 -14.00
C LEU A 93 5.90 27.11 -14.86
N THR A 94 6.59 27.87 -15.69
CA THR A 94 7.73 27.38 -16.47
C THR A 94 9.00 28.12 -16.06
N SER A 95 9.93 27.42 -15.41
CA SER A 95 11.29 27.90 -15.20
C SER A 95 12.27 27.05 -15.99
N VAL A 96 12.87 27.66 -17.00
CA VAL A 96 14.01 27.07 -17.69
C VAL A 96 15.24 27.79 -17.17
N LEU A 97 15.87 27.22 -16.14
CA LEU A 97 17.23 27.60 -15.79
C LEU A 97 18.08 27.36 -17.03
N ASN A 98 18.62 28.46 -17.58
CA ASN A 98 19.52 28.42 -18.72
C ASN A 98 20.68 27.49 -18.31
N PRO A 99 21.11 26.51 -19.14
CA PRO A 99 22.19 25.57 -18.83
C PRO A 99 23.55 26.28 -18.82
N GLY A 100 23.68 27.29 -17.95
CA GLY A 100 24.80 28.19 -17.79
C GLY A 100 25.97 27.50 -17.11
N GLY A 101 26.44 26.43 -17.75
CA GLY A 101 27.63 25.68 -17.37
C GLY A 101 27.65 25.21 -15.92
N PRO A 102 28.80 24.70 -15.46
CA PRO A 102 29.01 24.23 -14.08
C PRO A 102 28.98 25.36 -13.02
N SER A 103 28.55 26.58 -13.37
CA SER A 103 28.65 27.78 -12.53
C SER A 103 27.35 28.22 -11.85
N SER A 104 26.20 27.60 -12.15
CA SER A 104 24.96 27.84 -11.40
C SER A 104 24.63 26.61 -10.56
N PRO A 105 25.01 26.62 -9.26
CA PRO A 105 24.69 25.55 -8.32
C PRO A 105 23.26 25.68 -7.78
N ASP A 106 22.39 26.50 -8.35
CA ASP A 106 21.10 26.79 -7.74
C ASP A 106 20.06 25.70 -8.04
N ALA A 107 19.34 25.29 -7.00
CA ALA A 107 18.14 24.48 -7.18
C ALA A 107 17.06 25.30 -7.90
N GLY A 108 16.23 24.66 -8.73
CA GLY A 108 15.13 25.37 -9.40
C GLY A 108 14.12 25.91 -8.39
N ILE A 109 13.72 25.03 -7.47
CA ILE A 109 13.05 25.39 -6.20
C ILE A 109 13.89 24.82 -5.06
N ASP A 110 14.47 25.71 -4.25
CA ASP A 110 15.31 25.33 -3.11
C ASP A 110 14.44 24.94 -1.89
N VAL A 111 14.54 23.67 -1.52
CA VAL A 111 13.95 23.02 -0.34
C VAL A 111 15.05 22.34 0.47
N SER A 112 16.10 23.08 0.83
CA SER A 112 17.11 22.65 1.81
C SER A 112 16.54 22.33 3.21
N ALA A 113 17.35 21.69 4.05
CA ALA A 113 16.95 21.16 5.35
C ALA A 113 16.24 22.19 6.24
N GLY A 114 15.20 21.70 6.92
CA GLY A 114 14.33 22.53 7.75
C GLY A 114 13.21 23.24 6.99
N LYS A 115 13.20 23.20 5.66
CA LYS A 115 12.13 23.77 4.83
C LYS A 115 11.14 22.67 4.44
N THR A 116 9.85 23.00 4.37
CA THR A 116 8.81 22.13 3.81
C THR A 116 8.11 22.83 2.65
N LEU A 117 8.08 22.17 1.50
CA LEU A 117 7.32 22.58 0.33
C LEU A 117 6.20 21.57 0.08
N THR A 118 4.95 22.05 0.08
CA THR A 118 3.79 21.29 -0.37
C THR A 118 3.32 21.84 -1.70
N ILE A 119 3.26 21.03 -2.74
CA ILE A 119 2.76 21.39 -4.06
C ILE A 119 1.31 20.90 -4.18
N GLU A 120 0.41 21.85 -4.38
CA GLU A 120 -1.01 21.62 -4.66
C GLU A 120 -1.32 22.02 -6.11
N ALA A 121 -2.43 21.49 -6.63
CA ALA A 121 -2.91 21.85 -7.96
C ALA A 121 -4.44 21.96 -7.94
N THR A 122 -4.96 22.84 -7.09
CA THR A 122 -6.39 23.11 -7.01
C THR A 122 -6.86 23.64 -8.37
N GLY A 123 -7.78 22.92 -9.04
CA GLY A 123 -8.19 23.29 -10.40
C GLY A 123 -7.19 22.88 -11.50
N GLY A 124 -6.15 22.12 -11.18
CA GLY A 124 -5.12 21.67 -12.12
C GLY A 124 -3.91 22.60 -12.17
N GLY A 125 -3.20 22.58 -13.29
CA GLY A 125 -2.00 23.39 -13.52
C GLY A 125 -0.76 22.55 -13.80
N ALA A 126 0.30 23.22 -14.24
CA ALA A 126 1.55 22.59 -14.62
C ALA A 126 2.77 23.28 -13.99
N LEU A 127 3.77 22.49 -13.65
CA LEU A 127 5.05 22.96 -13.11
C LEU A 127 6.17 22.38 -13.95
N THR A 128 6.81 23.20 -14.77
CA THR A 128 8.00 22.81 -15.54
C THR A 128 9.22 23.52 -14.98
N ILE A 129 10.11 22.80 -14.30
CA ILE A 129 11.27 23.39 -13.61
C ILE A 129 12.55 22.69 -14.03
N SER A 130 13.55 23.46 -14.44
CA SER A 130 14.92 22.97 -14.59
C SER A 130 15.76 23.33 -13.36
N GLY A 131 16.61 22.42 -12.88
CA GLY A 131 17.59 22.66 -11.80
C GLY A 131 18.99 22.95 -12.35
N GLY A 132 19.84 23.59 -11.55
CA GLY A 132 21.23 23.92 -11.89
C GLY A 132 22.18 22.72 -11.97
N ALA A 133 23.47 23.00 -12.13
CA ALA A 133 24.52 21.99 -12.08
C ALA A 133 24.80 21.70 -10.61
N LEU A 134 24.64 20.45 -10.17
CA LEU A 134 24.84 19.93 -8.80
C LEU A 134 23.66 20.05 -7.83
N SER A 135 22.56 20.73 -8.20
CA SER A 135 21.39 20.90 -7.34
C SER A 135 20.14 20.27 -7.91
N ALA A 136 19.16 20.02 -7.04
CA ALA A 136 17.91 19.46 -7.49
C ALA A 136 17.07 20.45 -8.31
N ALA A 137 16.23 19.96 -9.22
CA ALA A 137 15.25 20.84 -9.85
C ALA A 137 14.17 21.28 -8.86
N ILE A 138 13.72 20.35 -8.01
CA ILE A 138 12.96 20.66 -6.78
C ILE A 138 13.63 19.93 -5.62
N GLY A 139 14.21 20.67 -4.69
CA GLY A 139 14.85 20.08 -3.51
C GLY A 139 16.11 20.82 -3.08
N ALA A 140 17.10 20.10 -2.59
CA ALA A 140 18.25 20.72 -1.94
C ALA A 140 19.09 21.57 -2.91
N HIS A 141 19.66 22.64 -2.38
CA HIS A 141 20.79 23.36 -2.97
C HIS A 141 22.10 22.60 -2.72
N ASN A 142 23.12 22.87 -3.53
CA ASN A 142 24.44 22.24 -3.47
C ASN A 142 25.09 22.43 -2.08
N GLY A 143 25.51 21.33 -1.47
CA GLY A 143 26.10 21.32 -0.12
C GLY A 143 25.10 21.38 1.03
N ASP A 144 23.81 21.59 0.76
CA ASP A 144 22.74 21.51 1.75
C ASP A 144 22.06 20.14 1.75
N ASP A 145 21.49 19.79 2.90
CA ASP A 145 20.67 18.59 3.05
C ASP A 145 19.24 18.82 2.54
N LEU A 146 18.55 17.74 2.16
CA LEU A 146 17.17 17.80 1.69
C LEU A 146 16.18 18.13 2.83
N GLY A 147 15.25 19.03 2.58
CA GLY A 147 14.08 19.29 3.41
C GLY A 147 12.92 18.32 3.17
N THR A 148 11.69 18.78 3.32
CA THR A 148 10.49 17.97 3.07
C THR A 148 9.78 18.45 1.83
N ILE A 149 9.56 17.55 0.88
CA ILE A 149 8.80 17.80 -0.35
C ILE A 149 7.53 16.95 -0.31
N ILE A 150 6.38 17.58 -0.48
CA ILE A 150 5.08 16.92 -0.58
C ILE A 150 4.44 17.36 -1.90
N ILE A 151 3.98 16.41 -2.71
CA ILE A 151 3.31 16.67 -3.99
C ILE A 151 1.93 16.02 -3.95
N ASN A 152 0.88 16.82 -3.99
CA ASN A 152 -0.50 16.35 -3.91
C ASN A 152 -1.19 16.28 -5.29
N GLY A 153 -0.69 17.01 -6.29
CA GLY A 153 -1.24 16.98 -7.64
C GLY A 153 -0.50 17.84 -8.66
N GLY A 154 -1.09 17.96 -9.86
CA GLY A 154 -0.56 18.77 -10.97
C GLY A 154 0.23 17.96 -12.01
N THR A 155 0.54 18.60 -13.13
CA THR A 155 1.50 18.07 -14.11
C THR A 155 2.86 18.65 -13.80
N ILE A 156 3.78 17.83 -13.30
CA ILE A 156 5.10 18.26 -12.84
C ILE A 156 6.16 17.66 -13.75
N ASN A 157 6.87 18.50 -14.49
CA ASN A 157 7.96 18.09 -15.36
C ASN A 157 9.25 18.76 -14.88
N VAL A 158 10.17 17.97 -14.32
CA VAL A 158 11.41 18.48 -13.78
C VAL A 158 12.62 17.86 -14.45
N SER A 159 13.64 18.69 -14.63
CA SER A 159 14.89 18.25 -15.24
C SER A 159 16.12 18.87 -14.60
N THR A 160 17.17 18.11 -14.33
CA THR A 160 18.47 18.67 -13.92
C THR A 160 19.48 18.62 -15.04
N VAL A 161 20.41 19.57 -15.05
CA VAL A 161 21.49 19.57 -16.04
C VAL A 161 22.63 18.64 -15.59
N TRP A 162 23.11 18.73 -14.33
CA TRP A 162 24.22 17.93 -13.78
C TRP A 162 23.97 17.50 -12.32
N ASP A 163 24.37 16.28 -11.97
CA ASP A 163 24.53 15.53 -10.69
C ASP A 163 23.42 15.60 -9.62
N GLY A 164 22.49 16.56 -9.73
CA GLY A 164 21.38 16.75 -8.82
C GLY A 164 20.16 15.89 -9.18
N ALA A 165 19.35 15.57 -8.17
CA ALA A 165 18.11 14.84 -8.38
C ALA A 165 17.08 15.70 -9.15
N GLY A 166 16.26 15.09 -10.01
CA GLY A 166 15.07 15.78 -10.52
C GLY A 166 14.20 16.31 -9.37
N ILE A 167 13.88 15.43 -8.42
CA ILE A 167 13.25 15.78 -7.14
C ILE A 167 14.08 15.16 -6.01
N GLY A 168 14.58 15.99 -5.10
CA GLY A 168 15.28 15.53 -3.90
C GLY A 168 16.63 16.19 -3.67
N GLY A 169 17.68 15.39 -3.48
CA GLY A 169 18.97 15.87 -2.99
C GLY A 169 19.88 16.50 -4.05
N ALA A 170 20.85 17.27 -3.57
CA ALA A 170 21.96 17.85 -4.32
C ALA A 170 23.24 17.00 -4.18
N ASN A 171 24.30 17.39 -4.89
CA ASN A 171 25.63 16.79 -4.79
C ASN A 171 26.28 17.15 -3.42
N LEU A 172 27.04 16.22 -2.83
CA LEU A 172 27.89 16.41 -1.63
C LEU A 172 27.21 16.92 -0.34
N SER A 173 25.92 16.65 -0.10
CA SER A 173 25.27 17.07 1.16
C SER A 173 25.90 16.40 2.39
N ASN A 174 26.17 17.18 3.43
CA ASN A 174 26.77 16.72 4.68
C ASN A 174 25.73 16.78 5.82
N ALA A 175 25.05 15.65 6.06
CA ALA A 175 24.11 15.34 7.17
C ALA A 175 22.67 15.06 6.70
N GLY A 176 21.66 15.14 7.57
CA GLY A 176 20.48 14.26 7.63
C GLY A 176 19.50 14.27 6.44
N GLY A 177 18.94 13.08 6.14
CA GLY A 177 18.01 12.85 5.03
C GLY A 177 16.65 13.54 5.20
N GLY A 178 16.24 14.21 4.13
CA GLY A 178 14.88 14.75 3.97
C GLY A 178 13.86 13.69 3.56
N SER A 179 12.65 14.14 3.23
CA SER A 179 11.57 13.24 2.79
C SER A 179 10.89 13.75 1.53
N ILE A 180 10.51 12.81 0.68
CA ILE A 180 9.77 13.07 -0.57
C ILE A 180 8.48 12.28 -0.50
N THR A 181 7.34 12.96 -0.50
CA THR A 181 6.02 12.35 -0.51
C THR A 181 5.27 12.74 -1.77
N ILE A 182 4.81 11.75 -2.53
CA ILE A 182 3.99 11.94 -3.73
C ILE A 182 2.64 11.28 -3.49
N ASN A 183 1.60 12.09 -3.34
CA ASN A 183 0.23 11.64 -3.15
C ASN A 183 -0.58 11.59 -4.45
N GLY A 184 -0.19 12.35 -5.46
CA GLY A 184 -0.91 12.45 -6.73
C GLY A 184 -0.17 13.26 -7.79
N GLY A 185 -0.80 13.44 -8.95
CA GLY A 185 -0.25 14.20 -10.08
C GLY A 185 0.28 13.32 -11.22
N ASP A 186 0.75 13.97 -12.28
CA ASP A 186 1.51 13.39 -13.39
C ASP A 186 2.92 13.96 -13.34
N ILE A 187 3.87 13.17 -12.87
CA ILE A 187 5.22 13.61 -12.51
C ILE A 187 6.22 12.96 -13.45
N THR A 188 7.01 13.77 -14.13
CA THR A 188 8.18 13.34 -14.89
C THR A 188 9.41 13.99 -14.30
N ALA A 189 10.34 13.19 -13.79
CA ALA A 189 11.58 13.64 -13.18
C ALA A 189 12.79 13.03 -13.88
N THR A 190 13.56 13.86 -14.57
CA THR A 190 14.67 13.41 -15.43
C THR A 190 15.98 14.07 -15.02
N ALA A 191 17.03 13.29 -14.79
CA ALA A 191 18.38 13.82 -14.62
C ALA A 191 19.22 13.55 -15.87
N TYR A 192 19.86 14.59 -16.44
CA TYR A 192 20.59 14.46 -17.71
C TYR A 192 22.05 14.00 -17.56
N ASP A 193 22.77 14.47 -16.54
CA ASP A 193 24.19 14.15 -16.33
C ASP A 193 24.40 13.71 -14.87
N CYS A 194 24.33 12.40 -14.60
CA CYS A 194 24.66 11.75 -13.31
C CYS A 194 23.79 12.08 -12.06
N GLY A 195 22.46 12.17 -12.20
CA GLY A 195 21.54 12.30 -11.05
C GLY A 195 20.45 11.23 -11.01
N PRO A 196 19.80 10.96 -9.87
CA PRO A 196 18.57 10.19 -9.88
C PRO A 196 17.40 11.03 -10.39
N GLY A 197 16.37 10.37 -10.92
CA GLY A 197 15.11 11.06 -11.21
C GLY A 197 14.49 11.60 -9.92
N ILE A 198 14.29 10.71 -8.94
CA ILE A 198 13.77 11.04 -7.61
C ILE A 198 14.64 10.41 -6.54
N GLY A 199 15.09 11.19 -5.56
CA GLY A 199 15.81 10.66 -4.40
C GLY A 199 17.03 11.48 -4.04
N ALA A 200 18.08 10.82 -3.57
CA ALA A 200 19.24 11.51 -3.01
C ALA A 200 20.30 11.76 -4.09
N GLY A 201 20.82 12.99 -4.16
CA GLY A 201 21.80 13.41 -5.18
C GLY A 201 23.09 12.58 -5.18
N GLU A 202 23.94 12.75 -6.19
CA GLU A 202 25.13 11.91 -6.34
C GLU A 202 26.16 12.14 -5.20
N TYR A 203 26.76 11.05 -4.68
CA TYR A 203 27.83 11.01 -3.67
C TYR A 203 27.51 11.53 -2.24
N ASN A 204 27.77 10.68 -1.24
CA ASN A 204 27.85 11.02 0.21
C ASN A 204 26.61 11.58 0.92
N THR A 205 25.42 11.56 0.32
CA THR A 205 24.20 12.02 1.00
C THR A 205 23.49 10.90 1.76
N VAL A 206 22.92 11.19 2.93
CA VAL A 206 21.92 10.31 3.57
C VAL A 206 20.70 10.25 2.65
N ALA A 207 20.26 9.04 2.33
CA ALA A 207 19.20 8.87 1.36
C ALA A 207 17.84 9.33 1.90
N ALA A 208 17.08 10.04 1.07
CA ALA A 208 15.74 10.50 1.40
C ALA A 208 14.78 9.32 1.59
N ASP A 209 13.87 9.42 2.57
CA ASP A 209 12.71 8.53 2.60
C ASP A 209 11.74 8.96 1.48
N ILE A 210 11.35 8.02 0.64
CA ILE A 210 10.51 8.27 -0.53
C ILE A 210 9.20 7.53 -0.33
N THR A 211 8.09 8.26 -0.28
CA THR A 211 6.74 7.69 -0.16
C THR A 211 5.92 8.07 -1.38
N ILE A 212 5.36 7.07 -2.06
CA ILE A 212 4.46 7.25 -3.21
C ILE A 212 3.14 6.57 -2.89
N THR A 213 2.07 7.36 -2.77
CA THR A 213 0.72 6.86 -2.46
C THR A 213 -0.23 6.97 -3.65
N GLY A 214 0.11 7.72 -4.69
CA GLY A 214 -0.72 7.91 -5.87
C GLY A 214 -0.03 8.63 -7.03
N GLY A 215 -0.79 8.93 -8.08
CA GLY A 215 -0.29 9.63 -9.28
C GLY A 215 0.33 8.72 -10.35
N THR A 216 0.75 9.33 -11.45
CA THR A 216 1.63 8.73 -12.46
C THR A 216 3.02 9.31 -12.25
N VAL A 217 4.03 8.48 -12.02
CA VAL A 217 5.40 8.92 -11.70
C VAL A 217 6.38 8.27 -12.67
N THR A 218 7.04 9.08 -13.48
CA THR A 218 8.11 8.67 -14.38
C THR A 218 9.42 9.26 -13.87
N ALA A 219 10.36 8.41 -13.45
CA ALA A 219 11.64 8.85 -12.90
C ALA A 219 12.80 8.22 -13.68
N HIS A 220 13.67 9.06 -14.24
CA HIS A 220 14.80 8.64 -15.06
C HIS A 220 16.14 9.08 -14.46
N GLY A 221 16.95 8.10 -14.06
CA GLY A 221 18.34 8.28 -13.62
C GLY A 221 19.35 8.05 -14.75
N SER A 222 20.46 8.78 -14.71
CA SER A 222 21.53 8.72 -15.72
C SER A 222 22.90 8.41 -15.09
N CYS A 223 23.87 8.03 -15.93
CA CYS A 223 25.29 7.86 -15.55
C CYS A 223 25.60 6.97 -14.32
N GLY A 224 24.69 6.05 -13.96
CA GLY A 224 24.88 5.17 -12.80
C GLY A 224 23.98 5.48 -11.62
N SER A 225 23.22 6.58 -11.70
CA SER A 225 22.22 6.93 -10.72
C SER A 225 20.88 6.21 -10.97
N PRO A 226 20.10 5.91 -9.92
CA PRO A 226 18.85 5.17 -10.05
C PRO A 226 17.71 6.04 -10.58
N GLY A 227 16.66 5.42 -11.11
CA GLY A 227 15.42 6.16 -11.41
C GLY A 227 14.82 6.75 -10.13
N ILE A 228 14.60 5.87 -9.14
CA ILE A 228 14.17 6.24 -7.78
C ILE A 228 15.14 5.63 -6.77
N GLY A 229 15.76 6.43 -5.90
CA GLY A 229 16.54 5.85 -4.80
C GLY A 229 17.68 6.70 -4.24
N GLY A 230 18.62 6.03 -3.59
CA GLY A 230 19.63 6.65 -2.73
C GLY A 230 21.07 6.57 -3.27
N ALA A 231 21.91 7.48 -2.77
CA ALA A 231 23.29 7.73 -3.18
C ALA A 231 24.32 6.73 -2.62
N ALA A 232 25.57 6.86 -3.08
CA ALA A 232 26.63 5.92 -2.77
C ALA A 232 27.11 5.98 -1.31
N GLY A 233 27.26 4.80 -0.68
CA GLY A 233 27.97 4.64 0.59
C GLY A 233 27.12 4.65 1.87
N ALA A 234 25.85 5.03 1.81
CA ALA A 234 24.89 4.88 2.91
C ALA A 234 23.67 4.09 2.43
N SER A 235 23.08 3.28 3.33
CA SER A 235 21.86 2.51 3.06
C SER A 235 20.80 3.38 2.37
N GLY A 236 20.36 2.99 1.17
CA GLY A 236 19.30 3.70 0.45
C GLY A 236 18.10 3.86 1.37
N GLY A 237 17.52 5.07 1.38
CA GLY A 237 16.41 5.46 2.24
C GLY A 237 15.22 4.55 2.00
N ASN A 238 14.25 4.56 2.90
CA ASN A 238 13.12 3.65 2.74
C ASN A 238 12.24 4.16 1.59
N ILE A 239 11.96 3.27 0.64
CA ILE A 239 11.09 3.54 -0.50
C ILE A 239 9.78 2.82 -0.23
N THR A 240 8.72 3.57 0.03
CA THR A 240 7.39 3.04 0.33
C THR A 240 6.44 3.38 -0.81
N ILE A 241 5.82 2.36 -1.41
CA ILE A 241 4.85 2.53 -2.49
C ILE A 241 3.53 1.88 -2.08
N THR A 242 2.49 2.69 -1.89
CA THR A 242 1.15 2.22 -1.51
C THR A 242 0.12 2.39 -2.63
N GLY A 243 0.46 3.11 -3.71
CA GLY A 243 -0.42 3.35 -4.85
C GLY A 243 0.29 4.08 -6.00
N GLY A 244 -0.47 4.40 -7.06
CA GLY A 244 0.03 5.07 -8.26
C GLY A 244 0.49 4.13 -9.38
N VAL A 245 0.91 4.73 -10.50
CA VAL A 245 1.57 4.06 -11.63
C VAL A 245 2.98 4.62 -11.74
N ILE A 246 3.99 3.80 -11.44
CA ILE A 246 5.38 4.22 -11.32
C ILE A 246 6.19 3.58 -12.45
N THR A 247 6.94 4.40 -13.17
CA THR A 247 7.96 3.98 -14.14
C THR A 247 9.31 4.52 -13.70
N ALA A 248 10.22 3.66 -13.29
CA ALA A 248 11.55 4.03 -12.79
C ALA A 248 12.63 3.42 -13.68
N THR A 249 13.43 4.25 -14.34
CA THR A 249 14.42 3.81 -15.32
C THR A 249 15.80 4.36 -14.98
N ALA A 250 16.85 3.57 -15.19
CA ALA A 250 18.25 4.01 -15.05
C ALA A 250 19.12 3.51 -16.19
N THR A 251 20.28 4.12 -16.45
CA THR A 251 21.22 3.60 -17.46
C THR A 251 22.17 2.53 -16.90
N GLN A 252 22.84 2.81 -15.78
CA GLN A 252 23.79 1.89 -15.11
C GLN A 252 23.47 1.65 -13.61
N GLY A 253 22.65 2.52 -13.01
CA GLY A 253 22.14 2.38 -11.64
C GLY A 253 20.96 1.42 -11.56
N ALA A 254 20.38 1.24 -10.38
CA ALA A 254 19.16 0.47 -10.25
C ALA A 254 17.93 1.22 -10.80
N GLY A 255 16.92 0.53 -11.32
CA GLY A 255 15.65 1.20 -11.66
C GLY A 255 15.06 1.86 -10.41
N ILE A 256 14.88 1.06 -9.35
CA ILE A 256 14.69 1.52 -7.97
C ILE A 256 15.76 0.92 -7.06
N GLY A 257 16.46 1.77 -6.31
CA GLY A 257 17.41 1.33 -5.29
C GLY A 257 18.71 2.12 -5.27
N GLY A 258 19.84 1.44 -5.45
CA GLY A 258 21.17 2.02 -5.30
C GLY A 258 21.76 2.57 -6.61
N VAL A 259 22.63 3.57 -6.46
CA VAL A 259 23.56 4.02 -7.50
C VAL A 259 24.64 2.96 -7.82
N LEU A 260 25.46 3.21 -8.84
CA LEU A 260 26.64 2.43 -9.20
C LEU A 260 27.51 2.15 -7.97
N ASP A 261 27.95 0.90 -7.86
CA ASP A 261 28.82 0.44 -6.79
C ASP A 261 28.25 0.84 -5.41
N SER A 262 26.95 0.62 -5.17
CA SER A 262 26.29 0.89 -3.87
C SER A 262 25.24 -0.17 -3.48
N PRO A 263 24.97 -0.36 -2.17
CA PRO A 263 23.89 -1.24 -1.72
C PRO A 263 22.52 -0.76 -2.22
N GLY A 264 21.57 -1.68 -2.34
CA GLY A 264 20.18 -1.32 -2.65
C GLY A 264 19.44 -0.70 -1.45
N ALA A 265 18.29 -0.09 -1.75
CA ALA A 265 17.38 0.50 -0.76
C ALA A 265 16.44 -0.55 -0.13
N ASN A 266 15.82 -0.20 1.00
CA ASN A 266 14.68 -0.96 1.52
C ASN A 266 13.41 -0.51 0.79
N ILE A 267 12.80 -1.43 0.06
CA ILE A 267 11.61 -1.17 -0.74
C ILE A 267 10.43 -1.88 -0.08
N THR A 268 9.42 -1.12 0.34
CA THR A 268 8.14 -1.67 0.83
C THR A 268 7.05 -1.29 -0.13
N MET A 269 6.32 -2.27 -0.63
CA MET A 269 5.18 -2.03 -1.51
C MET A 269 3.92 -2.70 -0.97
N SER A 270 2.82 -1.96 -0.93
CA SER A 270 1.50 -2.46 -0.53
C SER A 270 0.38 -2.19 -1.55
N GLY A 271 0.69 -1.48 -2.65
CA GLY A 271 -0.26 -1.16 -3.71
C GLY A 271 0.40 -0.51 -4.92
N GLY A 272 -0.40 -0.22 -5.96
CA GLY A 272 0.04 0.44 -7.19
C GLY A 272 0.56 -0.49 -8.29
N GLU A 273 1.04 0.12 -9.36
CA GLU A 273 1.73 -0.51 -10.49
C GLU A 273 3.13 0.06 -10.59
N LEU A 274 4.15 -0.79 -10.71
CA LEU A 274 5.55 -0.40 -10.81
C LEU A 274 6.22 -1.10 -11.98
N THR A 275 6.75 -0.32 -12.91
CA THR A 275 7.71 -0.77 -13.91
C THR A 275 9.08 -0.19 -13.56
N ALA A 276 10.03 -1.03 -13.17
CA ALA A 276 11.40 -0.63 -12.91
C ALA A 276 12.34 -1.26 -13.93
N SER A 277 13.30 -0.50 -14.45
CA SER A 277 14.20 -1.03 -15.47
C SER A 277 15.55 -0.35 -15.51
N THR A 278 16.51 -1.04 -16.12
CA THR A 278 17.81 -0.46 -16.45
C THR A 278 18.10 -0.65 -17.95
N ALA A 279 18.46 0.44 -18.63
CA ALA A 279 18.74 0.43 -20.06
C ALA A 279 20.01 -0.38 -20.33
N ALA A 280 19.97 -1.28 -21.32
CA ALA A 280 21.10 -2.11 -21.69
C ALA A 280 22.14 -1.31 -22.50
N SER A 281 22.88 -0.41 -21.86
CA SER A 281 24.00 0.30 -22.51
C SER A 281 25.34 -0.27 -22.05
N GLY A 282 26.08 -0.90 -22.97
CA GLY A 282 27.50 -1.23 -22.76
C GLY A 282 27.81 -2.41 -21.83
N GLY A 283 26.80 -3.18 -21.38
CA GLY A 283 27.02 -4.36 -20.53
C GLY A 283 27.22 -4.08 -19.04
N PHE A 284 27.03 -2.83 -18.61
CA PHE A 284 27.18 -2.36 -17.22
C PHE A 284 25.82 -2.00 -16.61
N ASN A 285 24.94 -2.99 -16.48
CA ASN A 285 23.56 -2.74 -16.03
C ASN A 285 23.44 -2.92 -14.51
N GLY A 286 22.73 -2.02 -13.83
CA GLY A 286 22.27 -2.21 -12.46
C GLY A 286 21.06 -3.16 -12.40
N ALA A 287 20.64 -3.55 -11.19
CA ALA A 287 19.42 -4.34 -11.02
C ALA A 287 18.17 -3.48 -11.29
N ALA A 288 17.10 -4.05 -11.83
CA ALA A 288 15.84 -3.30 -11.98
C ALA A 288 15.31 -2.83 -10.62
N LEU A 289 15.37 -3.69 -9.60
CA LEU A 289 15.21 -3.34 -8.18
C LEU A 289 16.45 -3.83 -7.44
N GLY A 290 17.05 -3.00 -6.57
CA GLY A 290 18.14 -3.42 -5.69
C GLY A 290 19.40 -2.60 -5.84
N SER A 291 20.56 -3.27 -5.98
CA SER A 291 21.86 -2.58 -6.08
C SER A 291 22.18 -2.14 -7.51
N GLY A 292 23.01 -1.09 -7.62
CA GLY A 292 23.60 -0.69 -8.88
C GLY A 292 24.70 -1.64 -9.35
N TYR A 293 25.23 -1.38 -10.54
CA TYR A 293 26.32 -2.16 -11.15
C TYR A 293 27.61 -2.09 -10.31
N THR A 294 28.31 -3.21 -10.11
CA THR A 294 29.64 -3.25 -9.46
C THR A 294 30.76 -3.48 -10.50
N PRO A 295 31.67 -2.51 -10.74
CA PRO A 295 32.81 -2.70 -11.65
C PRO A 295 33.82 -3.74 -11.13
N GLY A 296 34.30 -4.61 -12.02
CA GLY A 296 35.37 -5.57 -11.71
C GLY A 296 34.93 -6.79 -10.89
N ASN A 297 35.90 -7.63 -10.47
CA ASN A 297 35.64 -8.89 -9.74
C ASN A 297 35.44 -8.69 -8.23
N GLY A 298 35.01 -7.48 -7.82
CA GLY A 298 34.67 -7.19 -6.44
C GLY A 298 33.46 -8.00 -5.95
N PRO A 299 33.26 -8.09 -4.62
CA PRO A 299 32.08 -8.74 -4.08
C PRO A 299 30.81 -8.02 -4.54
N LEU A 300 29.79 -8.79 -4.93
CA LEU A 300 28.47 -8.24 -5.24
C LEU A 300 27.93 -7.48 -4.02
N ARG A 301 27.32 -6.33 -4.27
CA ARG A 301 26.75 -5.50 -3.20
C ARG A 301 25.41 -6.03 -2.73
N ALA A 302 25.13 -5.81 -1.45
CA ALA A 302 23.88 -6.20 -0.84
C ALA A 302 22.71 -5.49 -1.55
N PRO A 303 21.67 -6.22 -1.97
CA PRO A 303 20.60 -5.66 -2.80
C PRO A 303 19.57 -4.81 -2.05
N GLY A 304 19.71 -4.61 -0.73
CA GLY A 304 18.65 -4.09 0.11
C GLY A 304 17.58 -5.15 0.42
N SER A 305 16.43 -4.71 0.93
CA SER A 305 15.27 -5.57 1.20
C SER A 305 14.09 -5.19 0.31
N LEU A 306 13.29 -6.17 -0.09
CA LEU A 306 12.01 -5.93 -0.76
C LEU A 306 10.91 -6.59 0.05
N THR A 307 9.97 -5.79 0.53
CA THR A 307 8.80 -6.23 1.29
C THR A 307 7.55 -5.97 0.47
N LEU A 308 6.79 -7.02 0.17
CA LEU A 308 5.49 -6.92 -0.51
C LEU A 308 4.38 -7.24 0.50
N ILE A 309 3.38 -6.36 0.62
CA ILE A 309 2.28 -6.46 1.58
C ILE A 309 0.96 -6.53 0.82
N GLY A 310 0.17 -7.59 1.03
CA GLY A 310 -1.18 -7.72 0.46
C GLY A 310 -1.27 -8.61 -0.78
N ALA A 311 -2.50 -9.00 -1.13
CA ALA A 311 -2.80 -9.97 -2.19
C ALA A 311 -2.72 -9.32 -3.59
N GLY A 312 -1.58 -9.47 -4.25
CA GLY A 312 -1.43 -9.23 -5.69
C GLY A 312 -0.82 -10.46 -6.36
N VAL A 313 -0.88 -10.56 -7.68
CA VAL A 313 -0.04 -11.49 -8.46
C VAL A 313 1.10 -10.63 -9.04
N PRO A 314 2.24 -10.44 -8.34
CA PRO A 314 3.43 -9.84 -8.90
C PRO A 314 3.86 -10.81 -9.99
N THR A 315 3.65 -10.38 -11.23
CA THR A 315 4.24 -11.05 -12.38
C THR A 315 5.65 -10.48 -12.53
N ALA A 316 6.48 -10.69 -11.50
CA ALA A 316 7.80 -10.07 -11.43
C ALA A 316 8.83 -11.01 -12.06
N THR A 317 9.36 -10.62 -13.22
CA THR A 317 10.70 -11.06 -13.61
C THR A 317 11.66 -10.04 -13.00
N SER A 318 12.55 -10.41 -12.09
CA SER A 318 13.60 -9.47 -11.67
C SER A 318 14.74 -9.53 -12.66
N GLY A 319 15.06 -8.40 -13.29
CA GLY A 319 16.24 -8.28 -14.12
C GLY A 319 17.53 -8.39 -13.31
N THR A 320 18.30 -9.47 -13.48
CA THR A 320 19.63 -9.64 -12.86
C THR A 320 20.73 -9.43 -13.89
N SER A 321 21.50 -8.35 -13.74
CA SER A 321 22.78 -8.17 -14.43
C SER A 321 23.85 -9.07 -13.78
N PRO A 322 24.82 -9.62 -14.53
CA PRO A 322 25.86 -10.50 -13.98
C PRO A 322 26.75 -9.85 -12.90
N ARG A 323 26.66 -8.52 -12.72
CA ARG A 323 27.38 -7.75 -11.70
C ARG A 323 26.46 -6.79 -10.92
N ALA A 324 25.21 -7.18 -10.68
CA ALA A 324 24.29 -6.49 -9.77
C ALA A 324 23.43 -7.51 -9.01
N SER A 325 22.83 -7.10 -7.90
CA SER A 325 22.02 -7.98 -7.05
C SER A 325 20.59 -7.45 -6.93
N SER A 326 19.60 -8.32 -7.08
CA SER A 326 18.19 -8.02 -6.77
C SER A 326 17.82 -8.51 -5.36
N PRO A 327 16.95 -7.78 -4.62
CA PRO A 327 16.62 -8.13 -3.25
C PRO A 327 15.73 -9.35 -3.22
N THR A 328 15.87 -10.20 -2.21
CA THR A 328 14.89 -11.27 -2.02
C THR A 328 13.56 -10.67 -1.56
N ALA A 329 12.47 -10.98 -2.24
CA ALA A 329 11.14 -10.51 -1.87
C ALA A 329 10.65 -11.28 -0.64
N THR A 330 10.51 -10.57 0.48
CA THR A 330 9.76 -11.07 1.63
C THR A 330 8.31 -10.65 1.46
N VAL A 331 7.41 -11.61 1.44
CA VAL A 331 5.99 -11.33 1.32
C VAL A 331 5.38 -11.53 2.69
N LEU A 332 4.86 -10.45 3.24
CA LEU A 332 4.02 -10.53 4.44
C LEU A 332 2.61 -10.94 3.99
N PRO A 333 1.99 -11.92 4.67
CA PRO A 333 0.72 -12.47 4.22
C PRO A 333 -0.34 -11.37 4.09
N GLY A 334 -0.73 -11.09 2.84
CA GLY A 334 -2.14 -10.88 2.54
C GLY A 334 -2.92 -12.17 2.83
N PRO A 335 -4.26 -12.14 2.77
CA PRO A 335 -5.08 -13.29 3.12
C PRO A 335 -4.65 -14.59 2.43
N PRO A 336 -4.95 -15.77 3.02
CA PRO A 336 -4.41 -17.05 2.60
C PRO A 336 -4.69 -17.32 1.12
N GLY A 337 -3.64 -17.54 0.32
CA GLY A 337 -3.78 -17.94 -1.08
C GLY A 337 -2.68 -17.48 -2.03
N VAL A 338 -1.72 -16.65 -1.59
CA VAL A 338 -0.68 -16.15 -2.49
C VAL A 338 0.71 -16.67 -2.12
N VAL A 339 1.23 -17.58 -2.93
CA VAL A 339 2.61 -18.06 -2.88
C VAL A 339 3.39 -17.32 -3.95
N PHE A 340 4.45 -16.61 -3.55
CA PHE A 340 5.35 -15.94 -4.48
C PHE A 340 6.63 -16.73 -4.66
N THR A 341 6.99 -16.98 -5.91
CA THR A 341 8.26 -17.59 -6.28
C THR A 341 9.07 -16.54 -7.01
N GLN A 342 10.09 -16.01 -6.34
CA GLN A 342 11.06 -15.11 -6.93
C GLN A 342 12.22 -15.92 -7.49
N THR A 343 12.67 -15.57 -8.69
CA THR A 343 13.84 -16.18 -9.33
C THR A 343 15.08 -15.33 -9.03
N THR A 344 16.06 -15.89 -8.31
CA THR A 344 17.42 -15.34 -8.24
C THR A 344 18.37 -16.27 -8.97
N GLN A 345 19.07 -15.70 -9.96
CA GLN A 345 20.28 -16.17 -10.66
C GLN A 345 20.23 -17.55 -11.33
N ASP A 346 20.45 -17.54 -12.65
CA ASP A 346 21.42 -18.45 -13.26
C ASP A 346 22.37 -17.60 -14.11
N GLY A 347 23.61 -17.48 -13.63
CA GLY A 347 24.64 -16.57 -14.15
C GLY A 347 25.20 -16.97 -15.51
N THR A 348 24.35 -17.14 -16.52
CA THR A 348 24.77 -17.59 -17.86
C THR A 348 24.12 -16.88 -19.04
N ALA A 349 23.33 -15.81 -18.86
CA ALA A 349 22.83 -15.01 -19.99
C ALA A 349 22.70 -13.49 -19.71
N MET A 350 23.03 -12.68 -20.72
CA MET A 350 22.56 -11.28 -20.86
C MET A 350 21.03 -11.32 -21.03
N GLN A 351 20.26 -10.95 -20.01
CA GLN A 351 18.84 -10.61 -20.18
C GLN A 351 18.61 -9.11 -19.97
N PRO A 352 17.60 -8.51 -20.62
CA PRO A 352 17.18 -7.15 -20.33
C PRO A 352 16.71 -7.04 -18.88
N ALA A 353 17.20 -6.04 -18.16
CA ALA A 353 16.87 -5.85 -16.75
C ALA A 353 15.56 -5.07 -16.59
N MET A 354 14.45 -5.79 -16.51
CA MET A 354 13.10 -5.23 -16.37
C MET A 354 12.41 -5.94 -15.22
N THR A 355 11.74 -5.20 -14.34
CA THR A 355 10.84 -5.70 -13.30
C THR A 355 9.50 -4.99 -13.42
N HIS A 356 8.42 -5.75 -13.52
CA HIS A 356 7.05 -5.23 -13.48
C HIS A 356 6.32 -5.84 -12.27
N ILE A 357 5.80 -4.99 -11.39
CA ILE A 357 5.02 -5.37 -10.21
C ILE A 357 3.66 -4.71 -10.35
N VAL A 358 2.59 -5.50 -10.31
CA VAL A 358 1.22 -5.01 -10.34
C VAL A 358 0.52 -5.54 -9.10
N PHE A 359 0.03 -4.64 -8.24
CA PHE A 359 -0.90 -5.01 -7.19
C PHE A 359 -2.31 -5.11 -7.80
N ALA A 360 -3.06 -6.14 -7.41
CA ALA A 360 -4.46 -6.23 -7.82
C ALA A 360 -5.21 -5.00 -7.29
N ARG A 361 -6.00 -4.33 -8.14
CA ARG A 361 -6.91 -3.27 -7.67
C ARG A 361 -7.89 -3.88 -6.68
N LEU A 362 -7.85 -3.41 -5.43
CA LEU A 362 -8.78 -3.85 -4.40
C LEU A 362 -10.16 -3.29 -4.73
N VAL A 363 -11.12 -4.18 -4.96
CA VAL A 363 -12.53 -3.83 -5.12
C VAL A 363 -13.11 -3.67 -3.72
N PRO A 364 -13.61 -2.48 -3.34
CA PRO A 364 -14.23 -2.28 -2.03
C PRO A 364 -15.39 -3.26 -1.83
N PRO A 365 -15.63 -3.72 -0.59
CA PRO A 365 -16.81 -4.51 -0.29
C PRO A 365 -18.09 -3.78 -0.74
N GLN A 366 -19.07 -4.53 -1.21
CA GLN A 366 -20.39 -4.05 -1.58
C GLN A 366 -21.40 -5.09 -1.16
N ILE A 367 -22.25 -4.75 -0.19
CA ILE A 367 -23.33 -5.60 0.31
C ILE A 367 -24.45 -5.63 -0.73
N THR A 368 -24.60 -6.77 -1.38
CA THR A 368 -25.56 -6.96 -2.49
C THR A 368 -26.92 -7.46 -2.02
N THR A 369 -27.01 -8.02 -0.80
CA THR A 369 -28.29 -8.45 -0.24
C THR A 369 -29.23 -7.24 -0.09
N PRO A 370 -30.40 -7.23 -0.77
CA PRO A 370 -31.26 -6.05 -0.79
C PRO A 370 -32.08 -5.88 0.50
N ALA A 371 -32.52 -7.00 1.09
CA ALA A 371 -33.32 -7.06 2.30
C ALA A 371 -33.18 -8.45 2.95
N LEU A 372 -33.51 -8.53 4.25
CA LEU A 372 -33.60 -9.80 4.99
C LEU A 372 -35.08 -10.14 5.22
N ALA A 373 -35.44 -11.41 5.03
CA ALA A 373 -36.79 -11.88 5.32
C ALA A 373 -37.09 -11.82 6.83
N GLY A 374 -38.38 -11.68 7.19
CA GLY A 374 -38.81 -11.80 8.59
C GLY A 374 -38.73 -13.25 9.10
N GLY A 375 -38.84 -13.41 10.42
CA GLY A 375 -38.85 -14.71 11.10
C GLY A 375 -40.18 -15.00 11.81
N THR A 376 -40.20 -15.96 12.71
CA THR A 376 -41.32 -16.19 13.64
C THR A 376 -40.75 -16.57 14.99
N VAL A 377 -41.38 -16.12 16.08
CA VAL A 377 -40.93 -16.49 17.44
C VAL A 377 -40.86 -18.01 17.56
N ASN A 378 -39.76 -18.49 18.13
CA ASN A 378 -39.46 -19.91 18.36
C ASN A 378 -39.38 -20.77 17.09
N GLN A 379 -39.14 -20.18 15.91
CA GLN A 379 -38.84 -20.94 14.69
C GLN A 379 -37.38 -20.74 14.26
N PRO A 380 -36.74 -21.75 13.63
CA PRO A 380 -35.39 -21.60 13.12
C PRO A 380 -35.35 -20.53 12.05
N TYR A 381 -34.34 -19.67 12.12
CA TYR A 381 -34.09 -18.60 11.17
C TYR A 381 -32.66 -18.74 10.63
N ALA A 382 -32.51 -18.57 9.32
CA ALA A 382 -31.23 -18.53 8.64
C ALA A 382 -31.35 -17.62 7.41
N GLN A 383 -30.55 -16.56 7.35
CA GLN A 383 -30.45 -15.66 6.20
C GLN A 383 -28.99 -15.26 5.99
N THR A 384 -28.56 -15.09 4.75
CA THR A 384 -27.17 -14.77 4.41
C THR A 384 -27.06 -13.34 3.89
N VAL A 385 -26.15 -12.56 4.48
CA VAL A 385 -25.71 -11.28 3.93
C VAL A 385 -24.58 -11.54 2.95
N GLN A 386 -24.82 -11.28 1.67
CA GLN A 386 -23.85 -11.42 0.61
C GLN A 386 -23.17 -10.08 0.37
N ALA A 387 -21.86 -10.11 0.23
CA ALA A 387 -21.06 -8.99 -0.21
C ALA A 387 -20.10 -9.43 -1.31
N THR A 388 -19.91 -8.57 -2.32
CA THR A 388 -18.85 -8.69 -3.32
C THR A 388 -17.69 -7.81 -2.91
N GLY A 389 -16.47 -8.14 -3.32
CA GLY A 389 -15.28 -7.34 -3.01
C GLY A 389 -14.02 -8.19 -3.10
N THR A 390 -12.85 -7.57 -3.03
CA THR A 390 -11.60 -8.32 -2.91
C THR A 390 -11.58 -9.02 -1.55
N GLY A 391 -11.40 -10.34 -1.54
CA GLY A 391 -11.59 -11.16 -0.34
C GLY A 391 -10.38 -11.21 0.60
N PRO A 392 -10.51 -11.88 1.76
CA PRO A 392 -11.71 -12.39 2.41
C PRO A 392 -12.45 -11.24 3.07
N LEU A 393 -13.77 -11.33 3.06
CA LEU A 393 -14.64 -10.35 3.68
C LEU A 393 -15.01 -10.83 5.08
N ALA A 394 -14.97 -9.91 6.05
CA ALA A 394 -15.44 -10.12 7.41
C ALA A 394 -16.75 -9.37 7.61
N PHE A 395 -17.72 -10.00 8.26
CA PHE A 395 -19.02 -9.41 8.56
C PHE A 395 -19.13 -9.10 10.04
N ALA A 396 -19.66 -7.92 10.36
CA ALA A 396 -19.89 -7.50 11.73
C ALA A 396 -21.21 -6.74 11.86
N VAL A 397 -21.73 -6.69 13.09
CA VAL A 397 -22.82 -5.78 13.44
C VAL A 397 -22.20 -4.46 13.89
N ALA A 398 -22.27 -3.44 13.03
CA ALA A 398 -21.72 -2.11 13.30
C ALA A 398 -22.68 -1.22 14.10
N GLY A 399 -23.97 -1.59 14.18
CA GLY A 399 -24.96 -0.85 14.96
C GLY A 399 -26.32 -1.55 15.03
N GLY A 400 -27.16 -1.11 15.97
CA GLY A 400 -28.46 -1.74 16.24
C GLY A 400 -28.33 -3.07 17.01
N THR A 401 -29.40 -3.85 17.01
CA THR A 401 -29.44 -5.15 17.70
C THR A 401 -30.10 -6.21 16.82
N LEU A 402 -29.49 -7.40 16.77
CA LEU A 402 -30.16 -8.58 16.21
C LEU A 402 -31.32 -9.01 17.13
N PRO A 403 -32.41 -9.60 16.58
CA PRO A 403 -33.43 -10.24 17.40
C PRO A 403 -32.80 -11.21 18.42
N PRO A 404 -33.24 -11.22 19.69
CA PRO A 404 -32.70 -12.12 20.70
C PRO A 404 -32.77 -13.58 20.25
N GLY A 405 -31.64 -14.28 20.33
CA GLY A 405 -31.49 -15.67 19.86
C GLY A 405 -30.96 -15.82 18.43
N LEU A 406 -30.66 -14.71 17.74
CA LEU A 406 -29.93 -14.72 16.46
C LEU A 406 -28.48 -14.25 16.63
N THR A 407 -27.57 -14.84 15.86
CA THR A 407 -26.15 -14.46 15.78
C THR A 407 -25.72 -14.33 14.32
N LEU A 408 -24.75 -13.44 14.06
CA LEU A 408 -24.09 -13.30 12.75
C LEU A 408 -22.76 -14.06 12.77
N ASP A 409 -22.56 -14.93 11.79
CA ASP A 409 -21.26 -15.54 11.52
C ASP A 409 -20.36 -14.52 10.76
N PRO A 410 -19.22 -14.11 11.35
CA PRO A 410 -18.37 -13.09 10.77
C PRO A 410 -17.62 -13.53 9.51
N VAL A 411 -17.59 -14.82 9.19
CA VAL A 411 -16.88 -15.35 8.00
C VAL A 411 -17.86 -15.65 6.87
N SER A 412 -18.99 -16.28 7.18
CA SER A 412 -19.98 -16.68 6.17
C SER A 412 -21.05 -15.62 5.89
N GLY A 413 -21.17 -14.59 6.75
CA GLY A 413 -22.23 -13.59 6.66
C GLY A 413 -23.62 -14.13 6.99
N VAL A 414 -23.71 -15.35 7.54
CA VAL A 414 -24.99 -16.00 7.88
C VAL A 414 -25.50 -15.50 9.23
N ILE A 415 -26.71 -14.95 9.24
CA ILE A 415 -27.48 -14.66 10.45
C ILE A 415 -28.36 -15.87 10.74
N SER A 416 -28.13 -16.55 11.87
CA SER A 416 -28.87 -17.77 12.21
C SER A 416 -29.21 -17.89 13.70
N GLY A 417 -30.20 -18.72 14.01
CA GLY A 417 -30.63 -19.03 15.37
C GLY A 417 -32.15 -19.19 15.50
N GLN A 418 -32.68 -18.95 16.70
CA GLN A 418 -34.10 -19.03 17.00
C GLN A 418 -34.55 -17.75 17.73
N PRO A 419 -35.35 -16.88 17.08
CA PRO A 419 -35.83 -15.65 17.71
C PRO A 419 -36.72 -15.95 18.91
N THR A 420 -36.41 -15.40 20.08
CA THR A 420 -37.19 -15.64 21.32
C THR A 420 -38.18 -14.52 21.65
N GLN A 421 -38.04 -13.36 21.01
CA GLN A 421 -38.86 -12.18 21.27
C GLN A 421 -39.52 -11.67 19.99
N SER A 422 -40.83 -11.40 20.06
CA SER A 422 -41.56 -10.74 18.98
C SER A 422 -41.26 -9.25 18.96
N GLY A 423 -41.15 -8.65 17.77
CA GLY A 423 -40.81 -7.25 17.59
C GLY A 423 -40.23 -6.97 16.21
N THR A 424 -39.93 -5.70 15.94
CA THR A 424 -39.18 -5.27 14.75
C THR A 424 -37.81 -4.80 15.19
N PHE A 425 -36.76 -5.39 14.63
CA PHE A 425 -35.37 -5.11 15.00
C PHE A 425 -34.63 -4.52 13.80
N THR A 426 -33.90 -3.42 14.03
CA THR A 426 -33.05 -2.78 13.02
C THR A 426 -31.60 -3.04 13.36
N VAL A 427 -30.84 -3.52 12.38
CA VAL A 427 -29.42 -3.87 12.49
C VAL A 427 -28.63 -3.26 11.33
N ILE A 428 -27.44 -2.77 11.60
CA ILE A 428 -26.49 -2.30 10.58
C ILE A 428 -25.42 -3.38 10.45
N VAL A 429 -25.38 -4.04 9.30
CA VAL A 429 -24.35 -5.03 8.99
C VAL A 429 -23.26 -4.35 8.17
N GLU A 430 -22.02 -4.54 8.60
CA GLU A 430 -20.83 -4.07 7.93
C GLU A 430 -20.08 -5.26 7.32
N ALA A 431 -19.69 -5.12 6.06
CA ALA A 431 -18.75 -6.00 5.38
C ALA A 431 -17.42 -5.28 5.25
N THR A 432 -16.37 -5.85 5.85
CA THR A 432 -15.00 -5.33 5.84
C THR A 432 -14.13 -6.20 4.97
N GLY A 433 -13.34 -5.59 4.09
CA GLY A 433 -12.34 -6.26 3.28
C GLY A 433 -11.10 -5.41 3.07
N PRO A 434 -10.06 -5.93 2.41
CA PRO A 434 -8.86 -5.18 2.09
C PRO A 434 -9.12 -3.89 1.29
N GLY A 435 -10.17 -3.86 0.48
CA GLY A 435 -10.56 -2.70 -0.31
C GLY A 435 -11.36 -1.63 0.44
N GLY A 436 -11.61 -1.80 1.74
CA GLY A 436 -12.40 -0.87 2.57
C GLY A 436 -13.57 -1.55 3.26
N THR A 437 -14.63 -0.78 3.54
CA THR A 437 -15.84 -1.26 4.21
C THR A 437 -17.09 -0.83 3.46
N ASP A 438 -18.16 -1.59 3.64
CA ASP A 438 -19.51 -1.19 3.24
C ASP A 438 -20.51 -1.58 4.32
N SER A 439 -21.48 -0.70 4.58
CA SER A 439 -22.41 -0.84 5.69
C SER A 439 -23.84 -0.65 5.22
N ARG A 440 -24.72 -1.59 5.58
CA ARG A 440 -26.12 -1.59 5.13
C ARG A 440 -27.09 -1.85 6.29
N PRO A 441 -28.13 -1.01 6.46
CA PRO A 441 -29.17 -1.26 7.44
C PRO A 441 -30.16 -2.32 6.94
N TYR A 442 -30.59 -3.19 7.86
CA TYR A 442 -31.62 -4.20 7.66
C TYR A 442 -32.68 -4.13 8.75
N THR A 443 -33.91 -4.50 8.39
CA THR A 443 -35.04 -4.61 9.31
C THR A 443 -35.56 -6.03 9.31
N ILE A 444 -35.62 -6.66 10.49
CA ILE A 444 -36.10 -8.03 10.68
C ILE A 444 -37.38 -7.96 11.53
N ALA A 445 -38.50 -8.38 10.96
CA ALA A 445 -39.78 -8.47 11.66
C ALA A 445 -39.99 -9.89 12.20
N ILE A 446 -40.23 -9.99 13.51
CA ILE A 446 -40.54 -11.24 14.22
C ILE A 446 -41.96 -11.15 14.80
N PRO A 447 -43.01 -11.60 14.08
CA PRO A 447 -44.34 -11.76 14.62
C PRO A 447 -44.39 -12.85 15.72
N ALA A 448 -45.31 -12.68 16.67
CA ALA A 448 -45.62 -13.69 17.67
C ALA A 448 -46.10 -14.99 17.00
N ALA A 449 -45.77 -16.13 17.58
CA ALA A 449 -46.25 -17.42 17.08
C ALA A 449 -47.78 -17.48 17.15
N PRO A 450 -48.47 -18.05 16.14
CA PRO A 450 -49.91 -18.25 16.19
C PRO A 450 -50.30 -19.04 17.44
N ALA A 451 -51.30 -18.58 18.18
CA ALA A 451 -51.79 -19.30 19.35
C ALA A 451 -52.27 -20.71 18.95
N PRO A 452 -51.99 -21.76 19.77
CA PRO A 452 -52.53 -23.08 19.49
C PRO A 452 -54.06 -23.01 19.55
N THR A 453 -54.73 -23.39 18.47
CA THR A 453 -56.20 -23.49 18.45
C THR A 453 -56.61 -24.58 19.44
N SER A 454 -57.27 -24.19 20.53
CA SER A 454 -57.86 -25.16 21.46
C SER A 454 -58.97 -25.93 20.75
N SER A 455 -58.74 -27.22 20.54
CA SER A 455 -59.79 -28.17 20.16
C SER A 455 -60.79 -28.32 21.32
N PRO A 456 -62.12 -28.33 21.10
CA PRO A 456 -63.08 -28.40 22.20
C PRO A 456 -62.98 -29.74 22.93
N SER A 457 -62.91 -29.64 24.26
CA SER A 457 -62.90 -30.76 25.21
C SER A 457 -64.19 -31.60 25.10
N PRO A 458 -64.15 -32.95 25.02
CA PRO A 458 -65.36 -33.75 25.02
C PRO A 458 -65.99 -33.76 26.41
N THR A 459 -67.27 -33.38 26.46
CA THR A 459 -68.13 -33.44 27.65
C THR A 459 -68.40 -34.91 27.99
N SER A 460 -68.09 -35.34 29.21
CA SER A 460 -68.49 -36.66 29.73
C SER A 460 -69.67 -36.50 30.70
N SER A 461 -70.78 -37.18 30.39
CA SER A 461 -71.96 -37.28 31.26
C SER A 461 -72.36 -38.74 31.49
N THR A 462 -72.70 -39.01 32.76
CA THR A 462 -73.63 -40.03 33.31
C THR A 462 -73.19 -41.49 33.56
N THR A 463 -72.78 -41.71 34.83
CA THR A 463 -73.26 -42.70 35.86
C THR A 463 -72.90 -44.22 35.84
N PRO A 464 -72.80 -44.88 37.04
CA PRO A 464 -72.04 -46.12 37.36
C PRO A 464 -72.92 -47.38 37.61
N PRO A 465 -72.36 -48.54 38.06
CA PRO A 465 -72.31 -48.84 39.52
C PRO A 465 -71.11 -49.68 40.07
N SER A 466 -70.87 -49.54 41.40
CA SER A 466 -70.63 -50.54 42.48
C SER A 466 -69.82 -51.83 42.19
N SER A 467 -68.91 -52.39 43.00
CA SER A 467 -68.50 -52.27 44.43
C SER A 467 -67.31 -53.21 44.74
N ALA A 468 -66.63 -52.93 45.86
CA ALA A 468 -65.96 -53.85 46.82
C ALA A 468 -64.45 -54.21 46.67
N THR A 469 -63.65 -53.52 47.50
CA THR A 469 -62.44 -53.93 48.25
C THR A 469 -62.80 -55.09 49.24
N PRO A 470 -61.89 -55.88 49.91
CA PRO A 470 -60.57 -55.46 50.42
C PRO A 470 -59.40 -56.49 50.63
N ALA A 471 -58.21 -55.88 50.82
CA ALA A 471 -57.15 -56.16 51.83
C ALA A 471 -56.23 -57.41 51.85
N SER A 472 -54.94 -57.08 52.07
CA SER A 472 -53.93 -57.73 52.93
C SER A 472 -52.97 -58.80 52.36
N ALA A 473 -51.69 -58.57 52.66
CA ALA A 473 -50.46 -59.38 52.50
C ALA A 473 -50.48 -60.69 53.36
N PRO A 474 -49.42 -61.55 53.47
CA PRO A 474 -48.02 -61.47 52.97
C PRO A 474 -47.33 -62.80 52.50
N ALA A 475 -46.08 -62.67 52.03
CA ALA A 475 -44.88 -63.52 52.24
C ALA A 475 -44.63 -64.90 51.55
N ARG A 476 -43.36 -64.99 51.07
CA ARG A 476 -42.38 -66.13 51.14
C ARG A 476 -42.24 -67.03 49.89
N ALA A 477 -41.21 -66.76 49.07
CA ALA A 477 -39.91 -67.48 48.92
C ALA A 477 -40.00 -68.73 48.02
N ALA A 478 -39.04 -69.10 47.16
CA ALA A 478 -37.59 -68.90 47.15
C ALA A 478 -37.04 -69.01 45.70
N SER A 479 -35.97 -68.28 45.35
CA SER A 479 -34.60 -68.82 45.14
C SER A 479 -34.50 -69.80 43.97
N THR A 480 -33.79 -69.49 42.88
CA THR A 480 -32.31 -69.47 42.76
C THR A 480 -31.91 -68.51 41.62
N GLY A 481 -30.80 -67.79 41.61
CA GLY A 481 -29.59 -67.73 42.41
C GLY A 481 -28.79 -66.45 42.05
N PRO A 482 -27.67 -66.19 42.73
CA PRO A 482 -27.14 -64.85 43.04
C PRO A 482 -26.06 -64.41 42.03
N LYS A 483 -25.63 -63.15 41.89
CA LYS A 483 -24.88 -62.25 42.80
C LYS A 483 -24.67 -60.98 41.92
N ARG A 484 -25.18 -59.75 42.18
CA ARG A 484 -24.82 -58.73 43.19
C ARG A 484 -23.30 -58.61 43.44
N LEU A 485 -22.60 -57.48 43.49
CA LEU A 485 -22.72 -55.99 43.32
C LEU A 485 -21.25 -55.50 43.13
N ALA A 486 -20.82 -54.24 43.04
CA ALA A 486 -21.14 -52.96 43.69
C ALA A 486 -20.30 -51.88 42.96
N VAL A 487 -20.75 -50.64 42.70
CA VAL A 487 -21.06 -49.53 43.66
C VAL A 487 -19.79 -49.22 44.49
N THR A 488 -19.16 -48.05 44.46
CA THR A 488 -19.56 -46.64 44.74
C THR A 488 -18.50 -45.72 44.07
N GLY A 489 -18.76 -44.50 43.58
CA GLY A 489 -19.19 -43.32 44.33
C GLY A 489 -18.12 -42.84 45.32
N VAL A 490 -17.43 -41.71 45.06
CA VAL A 490 -17.39 -40.47 45.88
C VAL A 490 -16.28 -39.50 45.42
N ASP A 491 -16.62 -38.22 45.50
CA ASP A 491 -15.82 -37.01 45.28
C ASP A 491 -14.62 -36.86 46.25
N SER A 492 -13.60 -36.06 45.87
CA SER A 492 -12.92 -35.00 46.67
C SER A 492 -11.51 -34.65 46.12
N THR A 493 -11.30 -33.36 45.79
CA THR A 493 -10.03 -32.65 45.47
C THR A 493 -9.19 -32.31 46.73
N PRO A 494 -8.01 -31.61 46.73
CA PRO A 494 -6.99 -31.24 45.71
C PRO A 494 -5.48 -31.46 46.17
N VAL A 495 -4.51 -31.01 45.34
CA VAL A 495 -3.16 -30.41 45.65
C VAL A 495 -1.92 -31.06 44.97
N ILE A 496 -1.47 -30.38 43.90
CA ILE A 496 -0.11 -29.94 43.47
C ILE A 496 1.12 -30.83 43.74
N VAL A 497 1.83 -31.28 42.68
CA VAL A 497 3.30 -31.14 42.45
C VAL A 497 3.62 -31.25 40.94
N ALA A 498 4.43 -30.32 40.44
CA ALA A 498 4.99 -30.25 39.09
C ALA A 498 6.10 -31.29 38.84
N GLY A 499 6.25 -31.82 37.60
CA GLY A 499 7.43 -32.61 37.25
C GLY A 499 7.46 -33.33 35.89
N ILE A 500 8.07 -32.67 34.89
CA ILE A 500 8.97 -33.25 33.86
C ILE A 500 8.39 -34.29 32.88
N VAL A 501 7.98 -33.83 31.69
CA VAL A 501 8.13 -34.57 30.42
C VAL A 501 8.86 -33.65 29.44
N GLY A 502 10.19 -33.72 29.45
CA GLY A 502 11.06 -32.88 28.65
C GLY A 502 12.51 -33.33 28.74
N ALA A 503 12.77 -34.63 28.59
CA ALA A 503 14.13 -35.18 28.72
C ALA A 503 14.35 -36.48 27.92
N VAL A 504 13.88 -36.55 26.66
CA VAL A 504 14.26 -37.67 25.74
C VAL A 504 14.79 -37.20 24.37
N LEU A 505 14.78 -35.90 24.05
CA LEU A 505 15.29 -35.39 22.75
C LEU A 505 16.54 -34.49 22.83
N LEU A 506 17.28 -34.50 23.95
CA LEU A 506 18.52 -33.72 24.10
C LEU A 506 19.81 -34.55 24.28
N LEU A 507 19.73 -35.88 24.28
CA LEU A 507 20.92 -36.75 24.37
C LEU A 507 21.50 -37.20 23.02
N ALA A 508 20.80 -36.98 21.90
CA ALA A 508 21.32 -37.26 20.55
C ALA A 508 22.15 -36.11 19.95
N GLY A 509 21.92 -34.86 20.40
CA GLY A 509 22.61 -33.67 19.86
C GLY A 509 24.02 -33.43 20.41
N ALA A 510 24.31 -33.87 21.64
CA ALA A 510 25.59 -33.60 22.30
C ALA A 510 26.74 -34.53 21.85
N VAL A 511 26.43 -35.72 21.30
CA VAL A 511 27.46 -36.68 20.85
C VAL A 511 28.05 -36.30 19.48
N ALA A 512 27.28 -35.63 18.61
CA ALA A 512 27.75 -35.17 17.30
C ALA A 512 28.71 -33.96 17.37
N LEU A 513 28.59 -33.12 18.42
CA LEU A 513 29.42 -31.93 18.56
C LEU A 513 30.82 -32.24 19.13
N VAL A 514 30.94 -33.29 19.95
CA VAL A 514 32.23 -33.70 20.54
C VAL A 514 33.09 -34.52 19.57
N ALA A 515 32.48 -35.26 18.63
CA ALA A 515 33.22 -35.99 17.59
C ALA A 515 33.84 -35.06 16.52
N ARG A 516 33.25 -33.89 16.27
CA ARG A 516 33.77 -32.93 15.26
C ARG A 516 34.94 -32.09 15.77
N ARG A 517 35.10 -31.94 17.10
CA ARG A 517 36.21 -31.18 17.71
C ARG A 517 37.51 -31.98 17.88
N ARG A 518 37.48 -33.31 17.76
CA ARG A 518 38.69 -34.18 17.78
C ARG A 518 39.31 -34.48 16.41
N ARG A 519 38.74 -33.98 15.30
CA ARG A 519 39.31 -34.13 13.93
C ARG A 519 39.98 -32.86 13.39
N ARG A 520 40.21 -31.84 14.23
CA ARG A 520 40.96 -30.62 13.88
C ARG A 520 42.01 -30.30 14.95
N SER A 521 42.74 -31.31 15.39
CA SER A 521 43.99 -31.18 16.13
C SER A 521 45.09 -31.77 15.27
#